data_AF-K3W7N4-F1
#
_entry.id   AF-K3W7N4-F1
#
_cell.length_a   1.000
_cell.length_b   1.000
_cell.length_c   1.000
_cell.angle_alpha   90.00
_cell.angle_beta   90.00
_cell.angle_gamma   90.00
#
_symmetry.space_group_name_H-M   'P 1'
#
loop_
_entity.id
_entity.type
_entity.pdbx_description
1 polymer ?
#
loop_
_entity_poly.entity_id
_entity_poly.type
_entity_poly.pdbx_seq_one_letter_code
_entity_poly.pdbx_strand_id
1 'polypeptide(L)'
;MSATRRVRLDVPIVSHLETFRHGNSGDAMRNALAQIAMRIVDAEDRELFQRADGVTTLLDHLARISEEQATLANAWRESKVFGATWVEHEVHESLALTLVSICHASIDANTAKEMNEMHAIPLLFKLAHELPSASLHACQLYALECIRNLSFLEPDWTLLPASFTDDLWLALLGSHQTQHQEVLADILANIVFHGPTLINATQSRIASILTIFFAATGASTLQIALADLLCNLCCDPAYCLILIYELDERKPPSYHRHSGAVYFTDITEKTVDCALRQSMEALAHNISWSDPSGKRSIQKLGLSSYLRLFAAEPAINN
;
A
#
# COMPACT_ATOMS: atom_id res chain seq x y z
N MET A 1 33.71 8.02 7.51
CA MET A 1 33.11 8.38 6.21
C MET A 1 33.67 7.44 5.16
N SER A 2 32.98 6.33 4.92
CA SER A 2 33.38 5.33 3.92
C SER A 2 32.80 5.76 2.59
N ALA A 3 33.65 6.10 1.62
CA ALA A 3 33.23 6.35 0.25
C ALA A 3 32.82 5.01 -0.37
N THR A 4 31.51 4.81 -0.52
CA THR A 4 30.95 3.68 -1.26
C THR A 4 31.52 3.71 -2.68
N ARG A 5 32.26 2.67 -3.05
CA ARG A 5 32.90 2.52 -4.35
C ARG A 5 31.80 2.44 -5.41
N ARG A 6 31.46 3.58 -6.04
CA ARG A 6 30.57 3.62 -7.22
C ARG A 6 31.20 2.75 -8.29
N VAL A 7 30.58 1.61 -8.59
CA VAL A 7 30.87 0.86 -9.81
C VAL A 7 30.36 1.75 -10.94
N ARG A 8 31.24 2.54 -11.55
CA ARG A 8 30.93 3.17 -12.84
C ARG A 8 30.76 2.03 -13.84
N LEU A 9 29.52 1.75 -14.20
CA LEU A 9 29.21 0.90 -15.34
C LEU A 9 29.57 1.71 -16.59
N ASP A 10 30.43 1.15 -17.45
CA ASP A 10 31.04 1.86 -18.59
C ASP A 10 30.04 2.27 -19.69
N VAL A 11 28.83 1.71 -19.66
CA VAL A 11 27.76 2.00 -20.63
C VAL A 11 26.75 2.94 -19.97
N PRO A 12 26.23 4.00 -20.62
CA PRO A 12 25.16 4.85 -20.08
C PRO A 12 23.79 4.15 -20.03
N ILE A 13 22.90 4.53 -19.09
CA ILE A 13 21.57 3.91 -18.96
C ILE A 13 20.73 4.08 -20.22
N VAL A 14 20.91 5.21 -20.92
CA VAL A 14 20.27 5.51 -22.20
C VAL A 14 20.59 4.46 -23.27
N SER A 15 21.82 3.92 -23.29
CA SER A 15 22.17 2.88 -24.27
C SER A 15 21.44 1.56 -24.01
N HIS A 16 21.19 1.23 -22.75
CA HIS A 16 20.34 0.08 -22.43
C HIS A 16 18.87 0.35 -22.80
N LEU A 17 18.38 1.57 -22.57
CA LEU A 17 17.03 1.95 -22.99
C LEU A 17 16.83 1.83 -24.51
N GLU A 18 17.79 2.29 -25.30
CA GLU A 18 17.79 2.12 -26.75
C GLU A 18 17.84 0.65 -27.18
N THR A 19 18.63 -0.17 -26.48
CA THR A 19 18.70 -1.61 -26.73
C THR A 19 17.39 -2.31 -26.38
N PHE A 20 16.70 -1.85 -25.34
CA PHE A 20 15.39 -2.37 -24.97
C PHE A 20 14.31 -2.01 -25.99
N ARG A 21 14.32 -0.78 -26.51
CA ARG A 21 13.38 -0.31 -27.56
C ARG A 21 13.57 -0.99 -28.89
N HIS A 22 14.82 -1.15 -29.31
CA HIS A 22 15.20 -1.55 -30.67
C HIS A 22 15.88 -2.91 -30.73
N GLY A 23 15.80 -3.70 -29.65
CA GLY A 23 16.49 -4.98 -29.55
C GLY A 23 16.01 -5.96 -30.62
N ASN A 24 16.95 -6.48 -31.41
CA ASN A 24 16.64 -7.45 -32.48
C ASN A 24 16.47 -8.89 -31.96
N SER A 25 16.66 -9.12 -30.66
CA SER A 25 16.47 -10.43 -30.01
C SER A 25 15.92 -10.27 -28.59
N GLY A 26 15.16 -11.28 -28.15
CA GLY A 26 14.61 -11.33 -26.78
C GLY A 26 15.70 -11.25 -25.71
N ASP A 27 16.82 -11.95 -25.90
CA ASP A 27 17.95 -11.91 -24.96
C ASP A 27 18.53 -10.50 -24.82
N ALA A 28 18.69 -9.76 -25.92
CA ALA A 28 19.22 -8.40 -25.87
C ALA A 28 18.27 -7.47 -25.09
N MET A 29 16.97 -7.60 -25.33
CA MET A 29 15.95 -6.82 -24.61
C MET A 29 15.92 -7.15 -23.11
N ARG A 30 15.91 -8.43 -22.74
CA ARG A 30 15.89 -8.83 -21.31
C ARG A 30 17.15 -8.42 -20.58
N ASN A 31 18.32 -8.59 -21.20
CA ASN A 31 19.59 -8.12 -20.63
C ASN A 31 19.59 -6.59 -20.45
N ALA A 32 19.09 -5.86 -21.43
CA ALA A 32 18.95 -4.40 -21.33
C ALA A 32 18.00 -4.01 -20.19
N LEU A 33 16.86 -4.68 -20.07
CA LEU A 33 15.90 -4.43 -19.00
C LEU A 33 16.46 -4.77 -17.61
N ALA A 34 17.26 -5.83 -17.49
CA ALA A 34 17.97 -6.16 -16.25
C ALA A 34 18.98 -5.06 -15.86
N GLN A 35 19.72 -4.53 -16.83
CA GLN A 35 20.63 -3.40 -16.59
C GLN A 35 19.86 -2.14 -16.19
N ILE A 36 18.71 -1.85 -16.81
CA ILE A 36 17.84 -0.74 -16.42
C ILE A 36 17.39 -0.92 -14.96
N ALA A 37 16.82 -2.07 -14.61
CA ALA A 37 16.32 -2.37 -13.27
C ALA A 37 17.38 -2.19 -12.17
N MET A 38 18.60 -2.66 -12.42
CA MET A 38 19.73 -2.53 -11.49
C MET A 38 20.22 -1.09 -11.30
N ARG A 39 20.10 -0.26 -12.35
CA ARG A 39 20.73 1.06 -12.39
C ARG A 39 19.84 2.20 -11.92
N ILE A 40 18.52 2.08 -12.15
CA ILE A 40 17.52 3.07 -11.69
C ILE A 40 17.52 3.23 -10.15
N VAL A 41 18.23 2.36 -9.40
CA VAL A 41 18.48 2.57 -7.97
C VAL A 41 19.34 3.83 -7.70
N ASP A 42 20.22 4.21 -8.63
CA ASP A 42 21.04 5.44 -8.53
C ASP A 42 20.26 6.67 -9.04
N ALA A 43 20.36 7.78 -8.30
CA ALA A 43 19.61 9.00 -8.59
C ALA A 43 20.04 9.68 -9.90
N GLU A 44 21.33 9.64 -10.27
CA GLU A 44 21.84 10.24 -11.51
C GLU A 44 21.33 9.45 -12.72
N ASP A 45 21.32 8.11 -12.61
CA ASP A 45 20.75 7.24 -13.65
C ASP A 45 19.23 7.41 -13.77
N ARG A 46 18.48 7.66 -12.68
CA ARG A 46 17.05 8.00 -12.76
C ARG A 46 16.79 9.27 -13.55
N GLU A 47 17.56 10.33 -13.31
CA GLU A 47 17.42 11.60 -14.02
C GLU A 47 17.70 11.44 -15.53
N LEU A 48 18.74 10.69 -15.89
CA LEU A 48 19.06 10.37 -17.28
C LEU A 48 18.00 9.49 -17.94
N PHE A 49 17.48 8.51 -17.20
CA PHE A 49 16.41 7.62 -17.65
C PHE A 49 15.13 8.39 -17.93
N GLN A 50 14.72 9.28 -17.03
CA GLN A 50 13.53 10.12 -17.18
C GLN A 50 13.65 11.01 -18.43
N ARG A 51 14.77 11.73 -18.57
CA ARG A 51 15.03 12.61 -19.74
C ARG A 51 15.06 11.88 -21.07
N ALA A 52 15.33 10.59 -21.07
CA ALA A 52 15.43 9.78 -22.27
C ALA A 52 14.11 9.06 -22.61
N ASP A 53 12.95 9.51 -22.09
CA ASP A 53 11.63 8.88 -22.25
C ASP A 53 11.56 7.45 -21.69
N GLY A 54 12.32 7.19 -20.62
CA GLY A 54 12.37 5.90 -19.96
C GLY A 54 11.02 5.47 -19.39
N VAL A 55 10.28 6.40 -18.77
CA VAL A 55 8.95 6.16 -18.21
C VAL A 55 7.98 5.68 -19.27
N THR A 56 7.89 6.43 -20.38
CA THR A 56 7.06 6.06 -21.54
C THR A 56 7.40 4.66 -22.05
N THR A 57 8.68 4.32 -22.10
CA THR A 57 9.14 3.02 -22.60
C THR A 57 8.69 1.86 -21.71
N LEU A 58 8.81 2.00 -20.39
CA LEU A 58 8.39 0.95 -19.46
C LEU A 58 6.87 0.77 -19.43
N LEU A 59 6.12 1.88 -19.45
CA LEU A 59 4.66 1.83 -19.44
C LEU A 59 4.08 1.31 -20.76
N ASP A 60 4.65 1.69 -21.91
CA ASP A 60 4.26 1.12 -23.22
C ASP A 60 4.54 -0.38 -23.26
N HIS A 61 5.72 -0.80 -22.78
CA HIS A 61 6.05 -2.22 -22.68
C HIS A 61 5.03 -3.00 -21.83
N LEU A 62 4.71 -2.47 -20.65
CA LEU A 62 3.75 -3.08 -19.74
C LEU A 62 2.33 -3.13 -20.32
N ALA A 63 1.89 -2.05 -20.96
CA ALA A 63 0.57 -1.97 -21.58
C ALA A 63 0.43 -2.97 -22.72
N ARG A 64 1.41 -3.03 -23.62
CA ARG A 64 1.36 -3.91 -24.80
C ARG A 64 1.45 -5.38 -24.43
N ILE A 65 2.31 -5.75 -23.47
CA ILE A 65 2.37 -7.15 -23.01
C ILE A 65 1.08 -7.55 -22.31
N SER A 66 0.49 -6.69 -21.48
CA SER A 66 -0.80 -6.94 -20.83
C SER A 66 -1.93 -7.11 -21.86
N GLU A 67 -1.99 -6.25 -22.87
CA GLU A 67 -2.99 -6.32 -23.95
C GLU A 67 -2.88 -7.62 -24.76
N GLU A 68 -1.68 -8.06 -25.10
CA GLU A 68 -1.47 -9.33 -25.79
C GLU A 68 -1.94 -10.52 -24.94
N GLN A 69 -1.56 -10.55 -23.65
CA GLN A 69 -1.96 -11.66 -22.78
C GLN A 69 -3.48 -11.75 -22.63
N ALA A 70 -4.16 -10.60 -22.54
CA ALA A 70 -5.61 -10.53 -22.52
C ALA A 70 -6.25 -10.99 -23.85
N THR A 71 -5.66 -10.60 -24.99
CA THR A 71 -6.23 -10.86 -26.33
C THR A 71 -6.02 -12.30 -26.79
N LEU A 72 -4.82 -12.84 -26.59
CA LEU A 72 -4.45 -14.18 -27.07
C LEU A 72 -4.79 -15.28 -26.07
N ALA A 73 -5.20 -14.92 -24.85
CA ALA A 73 -5.46 -15.86 -23.76
C ALA A 73 -4.29 -16.83 -23.50
N ASN A 74 -3.07 -16.36 -23.74
CA ASN A 74 -1.83 -17.14 -23.61
C ASN A 74 -1.51 -17.52 -22.16
N ALA A 75 -2.27 -17.00 -21.19
CA ALA A 75 -2.10 -17.25 -19.76
C ALA A 75 -0.66 -17.01 -19.29
N TRP A 76 0.00 -15.97 -19.83
CA TRP A 76 1.39 -15.59 -19.52
C TRP A 76 2.46 -16.60 -19.97
N ARG A 77 2.12 -17.55 -20.85
CA ARG A 77 3.05 -18.60 -21.30
C ARG A 77 3.89 -18.25 -22.53
N GLU A 78 3.45 -17.30 -23.34
CA GLU A 78 4.20 -16.84 -24.51
C GLU A 78 3.87 -15.39 -24.86
N SER A 79 4.81 -14.69 -25.48
CA SER A 79 4.64 -13.32 -25.98
C SER A 79 5.36 -13.09 -27.30
N LYS A 80 4.78 -12.27 -28.18
CA LYS A 80 5.33 -11.85 -29.48
C LYS A 80 5.29 -10.33 -29.68
N VAL A 81 4.85 -9.57 -28.67
CA VAL A 81 4.59 -8.12 -28.76
C VAL A 81 5.77 -7.30 -29.27
N PHE A 82 7.00 -7.77 -29.06
CA PHE A 82 8.22 -7.02 -29.35
C PHE A 82 9.05 -7.60 -30.50
N GLY A 83 8.39 -8.28 -31.45
CA GLY A 83 9.06 -8.81 -32.65
C GLY A 83 9.96 -10.02 -32.40
N ALA A 84 10.04 -10.50 -31.15
CA ALA A 84 10.66 -11.76 -30.75
C ALA A 84 9.61 -12.66 -30.10
N THR A 85 9.73 -13.99 -30.27
CA THR A 85 8.90 -14.95 -29.53
C THR A 85 9.57 -15.24 -28.19
N TRP A 86 8.87 -14.96 -27.10
CA TRP A 86 9.29 -15.26 -25.74
C TRP A 86 8.50 -16.45 -25.21
N VAL A 87 9.20 -17.35 -24.53
CA VAL A 87 8.59 -18.45 -23.78
C VAL A 87 8.28 -18.01 -22.35
N GLU A 88 7.51 -18.84 -21.63
CA GLU A 88 6.94 -18.52 -20.31
C GLU A 88 7.93 -17.87 -19.32
N HIS A 89 9.11 -18.47 -19.12
CA HIS A 89 10.08 -17.92 -18.19
C HIS A 89 10.62 -16.54 -18.61
N GLU A 90 10.73 -16.28 -19.91
CA GLU A 90 11.20 -15.00 -20.46
C GLU A 90 10.13 -13.91 -20.33
N VAL A 91 8.86 -14.28 -20.50
CA VAL A 91 7.71 -13.40 -20.24
C VAL A 91 7.67 -13.00 -18.77
N HIS A 92 7.80 -13.98 -17.87
CA HIS A 92 7.77 -13.75 -16.42
C HIS A 92 8.96 -12.89 -15.98
N GLU A 93 10.17 -13.17 -16.47
CA GLU A 93 11.38 -12.39 -16.17
C GLU A 93 11.24 -10.95 -16.67
N SER A 94 10.79 -10.75 -17.92
CA SER A 94 10.59 -9.41 -18.46
C SER A 94 9.54 -8.63 -17.66
N LEU A 95 8.43 -9.25 -17.27
CA LEU A 95 7.41 -8.61 -16.46
C LEU A 95 7.98 -8.18 -15.10
N ALA A 96 8.69 -9.08 -14.42
CA ALA A 96 9.29 -8.79 -13.13
C ALA A 96 10.30 -7.64 -13.22
N LEU A 97 11.19 -7.65 -14.20
CA LEU A 97 12.18 -6.59 -14.39
C LEU A 97 11.54 -5.25 -14.78
N THR A 98 10.43 -5.27 -15.54
CA THR A 98 9.66 -4.06 -15.85
C THR A 98 9.08 -3.46 -14.59
N LEU A 99 8.40 -4.25 -13.77
CA LEU A 99 7.78 -3.80 -12.53
C LEU A 99 8.82 -3.33 -11.50
N VAL A 100 9.94 -4.03 -11.35
CA VAL A 100 11.06 -3.59 -10.50
C VAL A 100 11.62 -2.25 -10.97
N SER A 101 11.76 -2.06 -12.29
CA SER A 101 12.22 -0.78 -12.85
C SER A 101 11.24 0.35 -12.54
N ILE A 102 9.93 0.10 -12.65
CA ILE A 102 8.88 1.07 -12.27
C ILE A 102 8.93 1.36 -10.76
N CYS A 103 9.08 0.35 -9.90
CA CYS A 103 9.25 0.53 -8.46
C CYS A 103 10.43 1.46 -8.14
N HIS A 104 11.60 1.21 -8.73
CA HIS A 104 12.79 2.03 -8.47
C HIS A 104 12.64 3.46 -9.02
N ALA A 105 12.04 3.60 -10.20
CA ALA A 105 11.85 4.89 -10.85
C ALA A 105 10.84 5.76 -10.08
N SER A 106 9.74 5.17 -9.59
CA SER A 106 8.67 5.85 -8.85
C SER A 106 9.04 6.31 -7.44
N ILE A 107 10.25 6.02 -6.95
CA ILE A 107 10.79 6.62 -5.72
C ILE A 107 11.04 8.13 -5.92
N ASP A 108 11.38 8.54 -7.15
CA ASP A 108 11.53 9.95 -7.50
C ASP A 108 10.17 10.60 -7.78
N ALA A 109 9.89 11.71 -7.11
CA ALA A 109 8.57 12.36 -7.19
C ALA A 109 8.26 12.93 -8.58
N ASN A 110 9.26 13.40 -9.35
CA ASN A 110 9.01 13.90 -10.71
C ASN A 110 8.66 12.74 -11.65
N THR A 111 9.37 11.63 -11.50
CA THR A 111 9.13 10.40 -12.28
C THR A 111 7.78 9.78 -11.93
N ALA A 112 7.43 9.69 -10.64
CA ALA A 112 6.13 9.22 -10.18
C ALA A 112 4.98 10.11 -10.68
N LYS A 113 5.18 11.44 -10.72
CA LYS A 113 4.21 12.37 -11.28
C LYS A 113 3.98 12.11 -12.76
N GLU A 114 5.05 11.97 -13.54
CA GLU A 114 4.97 11.63 -14.97
C GLU A 114 4.22 10.30 -15.19
N MET A 115 4.49 9.27 -14.39
CA MET A 115 3.76 8.00 -14.43
C MET A 115 2.26 8.16 -14.14
N ASN A 116 1.89 9.01 -13.19
CA ASN A 116 0.48 9.31 -12.89
C ASN A 116 -0.21 10.07 -14.04
N GLU A 117 0.48 11.03 -14.66
CA GLU A 117 0.01 11.73 -15.86
C GLU A 117 -0.21 10.76 -17.04
N MET A 118 0.57 9.68 -17.09
CA MET A 118 0.42 8.57 -18.06
C MET A 118 -0.55 7.46 -17.61
N HIS A 119 -1.31 7.66 -16.53
CA HIS A 119 -2.31 6.71 -16.04
C HIS A 119 -1.73 5.33 -15.65
N ALA A 120 -0.56 5.31 -15.03
CA ALA A 120 0.08 4.06 -14.62
C ALA A 120 -0.71 3.26 -13.57
N ILE A 121 -1.40 3.92 -12.62
CA ILE A 121 -2.14 3.20 -11.55
C ILE A 121 -3.26 2.32 -12.11
N PRO A 122 -4.18 2.80 -12.99
CA PRO A 122 -5.16 1.93 -13.64
C PRO A 122 -4.56 0.69 -14.32
N LEU A 123 -3.44 0.87 -15.05
CA LEU A 123 -2.75 -0.22 -15.73
C LEU A 123 -2.19 -1.25 -14.72
N LEU A 124 -1.50 -0.77 -13.69
CA LEU A 124 -0.90 -1.61 -12.65
C LEU A 124 -1.97 -2.35 -11.82
N PHE A 125 -3.08 -1.69 -11.52
CA PHE A 125 -4.18 -2.28 -10.76
C PHE A 125 -4.85 -3.41 -11.55
N LYS A 126 -5.16 -3.15 -12.82
CA LYS A 126 -5.69 -4.18 -13.73
C LYS A 126 -4.73 -5.38 -13.81
N LEU A 127 -3.45 -5.10 -14.03
CA LEU A 127 -2.42 -6.13 -14.10
C LEU A 127 -2.35 -6.96 -12.81
N ALA A 128 -2.29 -6.33 -11.63
CA ALA A 128 -2.23 -7.04 -10.36
C ALA A 128 -3.41 -8.01 -10.16
N HIS A 129 -4.61 -7.64 -10.66
CA HIS A 129 -5.81 -8.45 -10.57
C HIS A 129 -5.85 -9.61 -11.59
N GLU A 130 -5.30 -9.40 -12.79
CA GLU A 130 -5.34 -10.38 -13.88
C GLU A 130 -4.19 -11.41 -13.84
N LEU A 131 -3.12 -11.13 -13.08
CA LEU A 131 -1.99 -12.04 -12.97
C LEU A 131 -2.36 -13.36 -12.27
N PRO A 132 -1.90 -14.52 -12.79
CA PRO A 132 -2.07 -15.81 -12.12
C PRO A 132 -1.32 -15.87 -10.78
N SER A 133 -2.06 -15.85 -9.66
CA SER A 133 -1.46 -15.84 -8.32
C SER A 133 -0.58 -17.05 -7.98
N ALA A 134 -0.73 -18.17 -8.69
CA ALA A 134 0.07 -19.38 -8.44
C ALA A 134 1.50 -19.29 -8.99
N SER A 135 1.71 -18.59 -10.12
CA SER A 135 3.00 -18.53 -10.81
C SER A 135 3.62 -17.14 -10.83
N LEU A 136 2.81 -16.08 -10.71
CA LEU A 136 3.24 -14.68 -10.87
C LEU A 136 2.97 -13.83 -9.62
N HIS A 137 2.92 -14.47 -8.46
CA HIS A 137 2.72 -13.82 -7.17
C HIS A 137 3.69 -12.66 -6.89
N ALA A 138 4.99 -12.84 -7.17
CA ALA A 138 5.98 -11.78 -6.98
C ALA A 138 5.69 -10.55 -7.88
N CYS A 139 5.21 -10.78 -9.10
CA CYS A 139 4.82 -9.68 -10.00
C CYS A 139 3.56 -8.96 -9.51
N GLN A 140 2.60 -9.68 -8.91
CA GLN A 140 1.46 -9.02 -8.25
C GLN A 140 1.93 -8.09 -7.13
N LEU A 141 2.84 -8.56 -6.28
CA LEU A 141 3.42 -7.74 -5.22
C LEU A 141 4.16 -6.53 -5.79
N TYR A 142 4.99 -6.69 -6.81
CA TYR A 142 5.68 -5.54 -7.44
C TYR A 142 4.72 -4.54 -8.09
N ALA A 143 3.61 -5.01 -8.68
CA ALA A 143 2.58 -4.10 -9.19
C ALA A 143 1.91 -3.29 -8.07
N LEU A 144 1.61 -3.93 -6.92
CA LEU A 144 1.10 -3.25 -5.73
C LEU A 144 2.13 -2.27 -5.14
N GLU A 145 3.40 -2.64 -5.08
CA GLU A 145 4.51 -1.77 -4.66
C GLU A 145 4.61 -0.52 -5.56
N CYS A 146 4.46 -0.68 -6.87
CA CYS A 146 4.37 0.46 -7.79
C CYS A 146 3.18 1.35 -7.44
N ILE A 147 1.99 0.78 -7.21
CA ILE A 147 0.80 1.56 -6.81
C ILE A 147 1.02 2.28 -5.48
N ARG A 148 1.67 1.65 -4.50
CA ARG A 148 2.05 2.29 -3.23
C ARG A 148 2.90 3.53 -3.51
N ASN A 149 3.95 3.41 -4.33
CA ASN A 149 4.81 4.53 -4.68
C ASN A 149 4.12 5.61 -5.53
N LEU A 150 3.04 5.30 -6.24
CA LEU A 150 2.34 6.30 -7.06
C LEU A 150 1.20 7.00 -6.31
N SER A 151 0.60 6.32 -5.34
CA SER A 151 -0.56 6.79 -4.58
C SER A 151 -0.26 7.97 -3.63
N PHE A 152 1.01 8.25 -3.30
CA PHE A 152 1.33 9.38 -2.43
C PHE A 152 1.13 10.76 -3.10
N LEU A 153 1.07 10.84 -4.43
CA LEU A 153 1.00 12.10 -5.19
C LEU A 153 -0.41 12.59 -5.54
N GLU A 154 -1.46 12.03 -4.92
CA GLU A 154 -2.87 12.33 -5.26
C GLU A 154 -3.17 12.17 -6.77
N PRO A 155 -3.13 10.94 -7.31
CA PRO A 155 -3.51 10.68 -8.70
C PRO A 155 -4.99 11.02 -8.97
N ASP A 156 -5.35 11.12 -10.25
CA ASP A 156 -6.75 11.25 -10.65
C ASP A 156 -7.51 9.94 -10.39
N TRP A 157 -8.16 9.88 -9.22
CA TRP A 157 -8.95 8.73 -8.78
C TRP A 157 -10.16 8.45 -9.69
N THR A 158 -10.60 9.40 -10.53
CA THR A 158 -11.76 9.22 -11.42
C THR A 158 -11.51 8.24 -12.56
N LEU A 159 -10.23 7.95 -12.85
CA LEU A 159 -9.82 7.01 -13.89
C LEU A 159 -9.82 5.55 -13.42
N LEU A 160 -10.00 5.32 -12.11
CA LEU A 160 -10.05 3.99 -11.54
C LEU A 160 -11.47 3.43 -11.52
N PRO A 161 -11.62 2.09 -11.52
CA PRO A 161 -12.91 1.46 -11.32
C PRO A 161 -13.58 1.93 -10.03
N ALA A 162 -14.90 2.07 -10.04
CA ALA A 162 -15.66 2.42 -8.84
C ALA A 162 -15.45 1.43 -7.67
N SER A 163 -15.08 0.19 -7.98
CA SER A 163 -14.75 -0.85 -6.99
C SER A 163 -13.33 -0.76 -6.43
N PHE A 164 -12.46 0.12 -6.94
CA PHE A 164 -11.03 0.12 -6.66
C PHE A 164 -10.71 0.05 -5.16
N THR A 165 -11.30 0.93 -4.35
CA THR A 165 -11.05 0.94 -2.89
C THR A 165 -11.66 -0.28 -2.19
N ASP A 166 -12.83 -0.75 -2.64
CA ASP A 166 -13.46 -1.95 -2.11
C ASP A 166 -12.64 -3.21 -2.42
N ASP A 167 -12.03 -3.30 -3.60
CA ASP A 167 -11.17 -4.39 -4.02
C ASP A 167 -9.86 -4.41 -3.19
N LEU A 168 -9.29 -3.24 -2.90
CA LEU A 168 -8.15 -3.11 -1.98
C LEU A 168 -8.49 -3.59 -0.57
N TRP A 169 -9.68 -3.24 -0.06
CA TRP A 169 -10.16 -3.73 1.23
C TRP A 169 -10.32 -5.25 1.24
N LEU A 170 -10.95 -5.81 0.21
CA LEU A 170 -11.13 -7.26 0.10
C LEU A 170 -9.79 -7.98 0.03
N ALA A 171 -8.82 -7.44 -0.71
CA ALA A 171 -7.48 -8.00 -0.80
C ALA A 171 -6.73 -7.91 0.55
N LEU A 172 -6.81 -6.77 1.26
CA LEU A 172 -6.14 -6.58 2.56
C LEU A 172 -6.69 -7.55 3.61
N LEU A 173 -8.01 -7.64 3.71
CA LEU A 173 -8.69 -8.44 4.73
C LEU A 173 -8.73 -9.93 4.39
N GLY A 174 -8.65 -10.28 3.11
CA GLY A 174 -8.65 -11.67 2.61
C GLY A 174 -7.26 -12.29 2.46
N SER A 175 -6.19 -11.49 2.45
CA SER A 175 -4.82 -12.01 2.30
C SER A 175 -4.35 -12.73 3.56
N HIS A 176 -3.68 -13.87 3.37
CA HIS A 176 -2.97 -14.59 4.43
C HIS A 176 -1.46 -14.28 4.44
N GLN A 177 -1.01 -13.40 3.55
CA GLN A 177 0.39 -13.05 3.39
C GLN A 177 0.67 -11.66 3.93
N THR A 178 1.51 -11.59 4.96
CA THR A 178 1.85 -10.35 5.68
C THR A 178 2.36 -9.25 4.75
N GLN A 179 3.23 -9.57 3.78
CA GLN A 179 3.77 -8.59 2.84
C GLN A 179 2.69 -7.98 1.93
N HIS A 180 1.75 -8.79 1.44
CA HIS A 180 0.60 -8.28 0.69
C HIS A 180 -0.26 -7.35 1.54
N GLN A 181 -0.52 -7.74 2.79
CA GLN A 181 -1.32 -6.92 3.70
C GLN A 181 -0.63 -5.58 4.01
N GLU A 182 0.68 -5.59 4.22
CA GLU A 182 1.49 -4.40 4.47
C GLU A 182 1.36 -3.39 3.31
N VAL A 183 1.63 -3.84 2.08
CA VAL A 183 1.57 -2.95 0.90
C VAL A 183 0.15 -2.43 0.65
N LEU A 184 -0.88 -3.27 0.83
CA LEU A 184 -2.27 -2.85 0.67
C LEU A 184 -2.69 -1.84 1.75
N ALA A 185 -2.23 -2.01 2.98
CA ALA A 185 -2.45 -1.04 4.05
C ALA A 185 -1.77 0.29 3.74
N ASP A 186 -0.54 0.29 3.24
CA ASP A 186 0.17 1.51 2.83
C ASP A 186 -0.51 2.23 1.66
N ILE A 187 -1.01 1.50 0.66
CA ILE A 187 -1.78 2.08 -0.45
C ILE A 187 -3.03 2.79 0.11
N LEU A 188 -3.78 2.11 0.98
CA LEU A 188 -4.96 2.71 1.62
C LEU A 188 -4.56 3.92 2.49
N ALA A 189 -3.45 3.86 3.22
CA ALA A 189 -2.95 4.96 4.04
C ALA A 189 -2.64 6.19 3.18
N ASN A 190 -2.00 6.00 2.02
CA ASN A 190 -1.72 7.06 1.05
C ASN A 190 -3.00 7.66 0.46
N ILE A 191 -4.02 6.86 0.16
CA ILE A 191 -5.31 7.38 -0.33
C ILE A 191 -5.99 8.23 0.75
N VAL A 192 -6.07 7.71 1.99
CA VAL A 192 -6.72 8.37 3.12
C VAL A 192 -6.02 9.67 3.51
N PHE A 193 -4.71 9.76 3.31
CA PHE A 193 -3.95 10.99 3.53
C PHE A 193 -4.51 12.18 2.74
N HIS A 194 -4.99 11.97 1.51
CA HIS A 194 -5.60 13.02 0.69
C HIS A 194 -7.08 13.26 1.02
N GLY A 195 -7.77 12.24 1.52
CA GLY A 195 -9.18 12.35 1.91
C GLY A 195 -9.66 11.11 2.67
N PRO A 196 -9.92 11.20 3.99
CA PRO A 196 -10.26 10.01 4.78
C PRO A 196 -11.50 9.26 4.30
N THR A 197 -12.46 9.97 3.71
CA THR A 197 -13.72 9.41 3.21
C THR A 197 -13.57 8.66 1.88
N LEU A 198 -12.42 8.77 1.20
CA LEU A 198 -12.22 8.18 -0.14
C LEU A 198 -12.27 6.64 -0.13
N ILE A 199 -11.92 6.01 1.00
CA ILE A 199 -11.87 4.54 1.08
C ILE A 199 -13.09 3.91 1.76
N ASN A 200 -14.09 4.71 2.16
CA ASN A 200 -15.30 4.21 2.84
C ASN A 200 -15.00 3.19 3.96
N ALA A 201 -14.25 3.61 4.98
CA ALA A 201 -13.83 2.74 6.09
C ALA A 201 -15.00 2.44 7.05
N THR A 202 -15.79 1.41 6.73
CA THR A 202 -16.91 0.99 7.60
C THR A 202 -16.42 0.53 8.97
N GLN A 203 -17.33 0.52 9.96
CA GLN A 203 -17.02 -0.03 11.29
C GLN A 203 -16.48 -1.47 11.22
N SER A 204 -17.04 -2.33 10.37
CA SER A 204 -16.55 -3.70 10.22
C SER A 204 -15.12 -3.75 9.66
N ARG A 205 -14.76 -2.86 8.71
CA ARG A 205 -13.40 -2.77 8.16
C ARG A 205 -12.40 -2.32 9.22
N ILE A 206 -12.75 -1.30 10.00
CA ILE A 206 -11.92 -0.82 11.13
C ILE A 206 -11.74 -1.91 12.19
N ALA A 207 -12.84 -2.60 12.54
CA ALA A 207 -12.80 -3.73 13.46
C ALA A 207 -11.86 -4.84 12.96
N SER A 208 -11.95 -5.22 11.68
CA SER A 208 -11.09 -6.23 11.08
C SER A 208 -9.62 -5.80 11.05
N ILE A 209 -9.31 -4.54 10.72
CA ILE A 209 -7.93 -4.02 10.82
C ILE A 209 -7.40 -4.16 12.23
N LEU A 210 -8.16 -3.73 13.24
CA LEU A 210 -7.72 -3.82 14.63
C LEU A 210 -7.46 -5.27 15.05
N THR A 211 -8.30 -6.21 14.60
CA THR A 211 -8.06 -7.64 14.82
C THR A 211 -6.73 -8.08 14.21
N ILE A 212 -6.43 -7.68 12.98
CA ILE A 212 -5.15 -7.99 12.32
C ILE A 212 -3.98 -7.33 13.07
N PHE A 213 -4.10 -6.05 13.44
CA PHE A 213 -3.09 -5.28 14.15
C PHE A 213 -2.68 -5.94 15.49
N PHE A 214 -3.67 -6.40 16.27
CA PHE A 214 -3.43 -7.06 17.55
C PHE A 214 -2.98 -8.52 17.42
N ALA A 215 -3.37 -9.20 16.34
CA ALA A 215 -2.98 -10.58 16.06
C ALA A 215 -1.62 -10.70 15.36
N ALA A 216 -1.12 -9.62 14.75
CA ALA A 216 0.14 -9.62 14.03
C ALA A 216 1.30 -9.96 14.99
N THR A 217 1.94 -11.11 14.73
CA THR A 217 3.14 -11.57 15.44
C THR A 217 4.32 -11.57 14.48
N GLY A 218 5.47 -11.05 14.90
CA GLY A 218 6.70 -11.06 14.10
C GLY A 218 7.23 -9.66 13.83
N ALA A 219 7.65 -9.39 12.59
CA ALA A 219 8.14 -8.08 12.19
C ALA A 219 7.01 -7.04 12.28
N SER A 220 7.32 -5.88 12.86
CA SER A 220 6.32 -4.84 13.14
C SER A 220 5.86 -4.04 11.91
N THR A 221 6.34 -4.35 10.70
CA THR A 221 6.05 -3.59 9.48
C THR A 221 4.57 -3.56 9.13
N LEU A 222 3.87 -4.70 9.22
CA LEU A 222 2.41 -4.74 9.05
C LEU A 222 1.70 -3.90 10.13
N GLN A 223 2.16 -3.96 11.38
CA GLN A 223 1.55 -3.16 12.45
C GLN A 223 1.75 -1.67 12.24
N ILE A 224 2.92 -1.26 11.71
CA ILE A 224 3.21 0.12 11.31
C ILE A 224 2.23 0.57 10.22
N ALA A 225 2.14 -0.17 9.11
CA ALA A 225 1.26 0.16 7.99
C ALA A 225 -0.22 0.28 8.42
N LEU A 226 -0.69 -0.64 9.28
CA LEU A 226 -2.05 -0.58 9.83
C LEU A 226 -2.25 0.58 10.82
N ALA A 227 -1.24 0.89 11.65
CA ALA A 227 -1.31 2.04 12.56
C ALA A 227 -1.37 3.37 11.79
N ASP A 228 -0.59 3.50 10.71
CA ASP A 228 -0.57 4.69 9.85
C ASP A 228 -1.89 4.86 9.10
N LEU A 229 -2.46 3.77 8.57
CA LEU A 229 -3.80 3.78 7.98
C LEU A 229 -4.86 4.25 8.98
N LEU A 230 -4.88 3.68 10.18
CA LEU A 230 -5.80 4.08 11.25
C LEU A 230 -5.56 5.54 11.69
N CYS A 231 -4.31 5.98 11.70
CA CYS A 231 -3.90 7.33 12.08
C CYS A 231 -4.49 8.36 11.11
N ASN A 232 -4.35 8.12 9.81
CA ASN A 232 -4.90 8.97 8.76
C ASN A 232 -6.44 8.95 8.78
N LEU A 233 -7.06 7.80 9.06
CA LEU A 233 -8.52 7.72 9.21
C LEU A 233 -9.01 8.57 10.38
N CYS A 234 -8.26 8.61 11.49
CA CYS A 234 -8.61 9.41 12.67
C CYS A 234 -8.51 10.93 12.48
N CYS A 235 -8.01 11.40 11.35
CA CYS A 235 -8.14 12.80 10.96
C CYS A 235 -9.61 13.18 10.70
N ASP A 236 -10.47 12.21 10.38
CA ASP A 236 -11.92 12.39 10.34
C ASP A 236 -12.56 12.05 11.71
N PRO A 237 -13.37 12.96 12.29
CA PRO A 237 -14.00 12.71 13.59
C PRO A 237 -14.90 11.48 13.62
N ALA A 238 -15.63 11.14 12.55
CA ALA A 238 -16.52 9.99 12.54
C ALA A 238 -15.74 8.67 12.63
N TYR A 239 -14.67 8.53 11.83
CA TYR A 239 -13.80 7.36 11.91
C TYR A 239 -13.05 7.28 13.24
N CYS A 240 -12.63 8.43 13.80
CA CYS A 240 -12.00 8.43 15.12
C CYS A 240 -12.95 7.90 16.22
N LEU A 241 -14.24 8.28 16.20
CA LEU A 241 -15.23 7.78 17.16
C LEU A 241 -15.46 6.28 17.00
N ILE A 242 -15.55 5.80 15.75
CA ILE A 242 -15.66 4.37 15.45
C ILE A 242 -14.44 3.62 16.00
N LEU A 243 -13.23 4.14 15.79
CA LEU A 243 -12.02 3.51 16.30
C LEU A 243 -12.00 3.42 17.83
N ILE A 244 -12.40 4.50 18.53
CA ILE A 244 -12.49 4.50 20.00
C ILE A 244 -13.46 3.40 20.48
N TYR A 245 -14.63 3.30 19.84
CA TYR A 245 -15.61 2.26 20.14
C TYR A 245 -15.03 0.86 19.94
N GLU A 246 -14.37 0.61 18.82
CA GLU A 246 -13.75 -0.69 18.53
C GLU A 246 -12.58 -1.03 19.46
N LEU A 247 -11.83 -0.03 19.94
CA LEU A 247 -10.81 -0.22 20.98
C LEU A 247 -11.43 -0.54 22.33
N ASP A 248 -12.58 0.05 22.67
CA ASP A 248 -13.32 -0.21 23.91
C ASP A 248 -13.79 -1.67 23.99
N GLU A 249 -14.20 -2.27 22.86
CA GLU A 249 -14.59 -3.69 22.77
C GLU A 249 -13.39 -4.65 22.93
N ARG A 250 -12.16 -4.19 22.72
CA ARG A 250 -10.94 -5.02 22.74
C ARG A 250 -10.13 -4.90 24.03
N LYS A 251 -10.45 -3.96 24.91
CA LYS A 251 -9.70 -3.76 26.15
C LYS A 251 -9.88 -4.94 27.10
N PRO A 252 -8.83 -5.39 27.80
CA PRO A 252 -8.96 -6.46 28.77
C PRO A 252 -9.77 -6.01 30.00
N PRO A 253 -10.33 -6.95 30.80
CA PRO A 253 -11.17 -6.61 31.96
C PRO A 253 -10.51 -5.67 32.99
N SER A 254 -9.17 -5.66 33.07
CA SER A 254 -8.42 -4.72 33.90
C SER A 254 -8.68 -3.25 33.54
N TYR A 255 -9.08 -2.95 32.30
CA TYR A 255 -9.39 -1.61 31.80
C TYR A 255 -10.89 -1.28 31.86
N HIS A 256 -11.72 -2.00 32.62
CA HIS A 256 -13.18 -1.77 32.67
C HIS A 256 -13.59 -0.32 33.01
N ARG A 257 -12.78 0.43 33.76
CA ARG A 257 -13.03 1.85 34.13
C ARG A 257 -12.33 2.86 33.22
N HIS A 258 -11.58 2.38 32.23
CA HIS A 258 -10.80 3.19 31.31
C HIS A 258 -11.37 3.06 29.90
N SER A 259 -11.18 4.07 29.05
CA SER A 259 -11.55 3.96 27.64
C SER A 259 -10.55 3.10 26.87
N GLY A 260 -10.96 2.58 25.72
CA GLY A 260 -10.10 1.88 24.77
C GLY A 260 -8.91 2.72 24.34
N ALA A 261 -9.05 4.05 24.30
CA ALA A 261 -7.95 4.98 24.04
C ALA A 261 -6.84 4.91 25.12
N VAL A 262 -7.21 4.85 26.40
CA VAL A 262 -6.21 4.70 27.49
C VAL A 262 -5.53 3.34 27.40
N TYR A 263 -6.28 2.28 27.12
CA TYR A 263 -5.70 0.96 26.86
C TYR A 263 -4.68 1.01 25.71
N PHE A 264 -5.02 1.68 24.61
CA PHE A 264 -4.14 1.83 23.44
C PHE A 264 -2.87 2.64 23.78
N THR A 265 -2.98 3.72 24.55
CA THR A 265 -1.81 4.48 25.02
C THR A 265 -0.88 3.62 25.87
N ASP A 266 -1.41 2.87 26.83
CA ASP A 266 -0.61 2.03 27.73
C ASP A 266 0.15 0.91 27.00
N ILE A 267 -0.44 0.32 25.96
CA ILE A 267 0.26 -0.67 25.13
C ILE A 267 1.30 -0.01 24.22
N THR A 268 1.06 1.23 23.79
CA THR A 268 2.02 2.02 23.00
C THR A 268 3.28 2.26 23.81
N GLU A 269 3.15 2.70 25.06
CA GLU A 269 4.30 2.94 25.96
C GLU A 269 5.12 1.67 26.23
N LYS A 270 4.48 0.49 26.19
CA LYS A 270 5.13 -0.82 26.39
C LYS A 270 5.75 -1.38 25.11
N THR A 271 5.54 -0.74 23.96
CA THR A 271 6.04 -1.23 22.68
C THR A 271 7.54 -0.98 22.59
N VAL A 272 8.30 -2.04 22.30
CA VAL A 272 9.77 -2.03 22.26
C VAL A 272 10.30 -1.56 20.91
N ASP A 273 9.62 -1.93 19.82
CA ASP A 273 10.00 -1.49 18.48
C ASP A 273 9.77 0.02 18.34
N CYS A 274 10.84 0.76 18.04
CA CYS A 274 10.79 2.23 18.03
C CYS A 274 9.96 2.78 16.87
N ALA A 275 9.96 2.14 15.70
CA ALA A 275 9.21 2.60 14.54
C ALA A 275 7.71 2.34 14.72
N LEU A 276 7.36 1.16 15.23
CA LEU A 276 5.98 0.84 15.60
C LEU A 276 5.48 1.78 16.69
N ARG A 277 6.28 2.00 17.75
CA ARG A 277 5.90 2.91 18.83
C ARG A 277 5.62 4.31 18.29
N GLN A 278 6.46 4.84 17.39
CA GLN A 278 6.24 6.16 16.79
C GLN A 278 4.91 6.25 16.02
N SER A 279 4.58 5.22 15.24
CA SER A 279 3.33 5.15 14.47
C SER A 279 2.12 5.06 15.40
N MET A 280 2.22 4.24 16.45
CA MET A 280 1.20 4.12 17.50
C MET A 280 1.05 5.41 18.32
N GLU A 281 2.12 6.13 18.62
CA GLU A 281 2.07 7.42 19.32
C GLU A 281 1.32 8.47 18.50
N ALA A 282 1.55 8.52 17.18
CA ALA A 282 0.81 9.39 16.27
C ALA A 282 -0.68 9.05 16.26
N LEU A 283 -1.03 7.77 16.19
CA LEU A 283 -2.42 7.32 16.29
C LEU A 283 -3.06 7.66 17.64
N ALA A 284 -2.37 7.38 18.74
CA ALA A 284 -2.82 7.70 20.10
C ALA A 284 -3.04 9.21 20.28
N HIS A 285 -2.18 10.03 19.67
CA HIS A 285 -2.35 11.47 19.63
C HIS A 285 -3.64 11.88 18.90
N ASN A 286 -3.91 11.36 17.70
CA ASN A 286 -5.12 11.68 16.93
C ASN A 286 -6.40 11.25 17.67
N ILE A 287 -6.39 10.05 18.27
CA ILE A 287 -7.47 9.58 19.15
C ILE A 287 -7.66 10.55 20.32
N SER A 288 -6.57 11.03 20.91
CA SER A 288 -6.57 11.95 22.05
C SER A 288 -6.94 13.40 21.68
N TRP A 289 -6.89 13.78 20.40
CA TRP A 289 -7.20 15.13 19.91
C TRP A 289 -8.55 15.31 19.22
N SER A 290 -9.18 14.25 18.70
CA SER A 290 -10.52 14.35 18.07
C SER A 290 -11.57 15.05 18.97
N ASP A 291 -12.32 15.97 18.37
CA ASP A 291 -13.22 16.97 18.97
C ASP A 291 -13.64 16.77 20.46
N PRO A 292 -13.31 17.72 21.37
CA PRO A 292 -13.77 17.71 22.76
C PRO A 292 -15.29 17.55 22.94
N SER A 293 -16.12 17.99 21.99
CA SER A 293 -17.58 17.75 22.03
C SER A 293 -17.95 16.28 21.81
N GLY A 294 -17.28 15.60 20.86
CA GLY A 294 -17.42 14.15 20.63
C GLY A 294 -16.98 13.35 21.86
N LYS A 295 -15.87 13.74 22.49
CA LYS A 295 -15.40 13.13 23.75
C LYS A 295 -16.34 13.38 24.93
N ARG A 296 -16.89 14.59 25.08
CA ARG A 296 -17.92 14.87 26.10
C ARG A 296 -19.20 14.08 25.84
N SER A 297 -19.55 13.83 24.58
CA SER A 297 -20.75 13.07 24.22
C SER A 297 -20.55 11.56 24.47
N ILE A 298 -19.37 11.00 24.13
CA ILE A 298 -19.01 9.62 24.48
C ILE A 298 -18.86 9.44 25.99
N GLN A 299 -18.19 10.36 26.69
CA GLN A 299 -18.13 10.34 28.16
C GLN A 299 -19.53 10.41 28.78
N LYS A 300 -20.44 11.21 28.21
CA LYS A 300 -21.85 11.25 28.64
C LYS A 300 -22.63 9.98 28.28
N LEU A 301 -22.32 9.32 27.15
CA LEU A 301 -22.94 8.05 26.76
C LEU A 301 -22.44 6.87 27.59
N GLY A 302 -21.15 6.83 27.93
CA GLY A 302 -20.56 5.94 28.93
C GLY A 302 -21.03 6.24 30.36
N LEU A 303 -21.32 7.50 30.68
CA LEU A 303 -22.10 7.87 31.88
C LEU A 303 -23.56 7.42 31.77
N SER A 304 -24.14 7.27 30.58
CA SER A 304 -25.52 6.79 30.41
C SER A 304 -25.64 5.29 30.67
N SER A 305 -24.63 4.48 30.31
CA SER A 305 -24.54 3.09 30.77
C SER A 305 -24.27 3.01 32.28
N TYR A 306 -23.52 3.96 32.85
CA TYR A 306 -23.39 4.11 34.30
C TYR A 306 -24.73 4.52 34.98
N LEU A 307 -25.54 5.35 34.33
CA LEU A 307 -26.87 5.74 34.80
C LEU A 307 -27.89 4.61 34.67
N ARG A 308 -27.74 3.66 33.74
CA ARG A 308 -28.55 2.42 33.73
C ARG A 308 -28.27 1.53 34.94
N LEU A 309 -27.05 1.56 35.48
CA LEU A 309 -26.71 0.89 36.74
C LEU A 309 -27.25 1.63 37.98
N PHE A 310 -27.49 2.94 37.90
CA PHE A 310 -28.18 3.71 38.97
C PHE A 310 -29.71 3.71 38.84
N ALA A 311 -30.25 3.50 37.64
CA ALA A 311 -31.69 3.42 37.37
C ALA A 311 -32.27 2.01 37.60
N ALA A 312 -31.44 1.01 37.86
CA ALA A 312 -31.86 -0.20 38.54
C ALA A 312 -32.08 0.17 40.02
N GLU A 313 -33.28 0.61 40.36
CA GLU A 313 -33.69 0.78 41.76
C GLU A 313 -33.28 -0.47 42.56
N PRO A 314 -32.73 -0.32 43.78
CA PRO A 314 -32.69 -1.44 44.69
C PRO A 314 -34.13 -1.89 44.91
N ALA A 315 -34.45 -3.13 44.56
CA ALA A 315 -35.67 -3.76 45.03
C ALA A 315 -35.69 -3.64 46.55
N ILE A 316 -36.50 -2.72 47.07
CA ILE A 316 -36.85 -2.68 48.48
C ILE A 316 -37.74 -3.90 48.69
N ASN A 317 -37.12 -4.99 49.13
CA ASN A 317 -37.83 -6.16 49.61
C ASN A 317 -38.65 -5.76 50.83
N ASN A 318 -39.97 -5.67 50.66
CA ASN A 318 -40.95 -5.82 51.73
C ASN A 318 -41.45 -7.26 51.73
#